data_AF-A0A8J7QF39-F1
#
_entry.id   AF-A0A8J7QF39-F1
#
_cell.length_a   1.000
_cell.length_b   1.000
_cell.length_c   1.000
_cell.angle_alpha   90.00
_cell.angle_beta   90.00
_cell.angle_gamma   90.00
#
_symmetry.space_group_name_H-M   'P 1'
#
loop_
_entity.id
_entity.type
_entity.pdbx_description
1 polymer ?
#
loop_
_entity_poly.entity_id
_entity_poly.type
_entity_poly.pdbx_seq_one_letter_code
_entity_poly.pdbx_strand_id
1 'polypeptide(L)'
;MTEAMTFKFKFLDSDGNEDSFLSKAGALSPEGLVLGEENLPVEAVQRATLHNRRFILMELYGGGEGRTHVGLSVTKGAAADLVKALNALASARQAKNHRAQLEEAGKGALFRFARCPHCRATVNLSEVPAGEQTACGYCDRLFSPEHRAPDGEGDFCLCDQCGYYGRVFPRTVFYFYFLFVLWGYQSEEWSACSTCMRKKAGWMVLANLLFLIGLPNALYQYFRSVRAIEFDRSDFMGLEKANGLVKSDKLDEAVAYYQRLTRSLPLAAGVYYNQGRAMMEKGQAQAAVEPLETALTQCGNFYPAYHLLAECYETLGQDQKRAELHKRYGVESTSEG
;
A
#
# COMPACT_ATOMS: atom_id res chain seq x y z
N MET A 1 -13.97 14.45 23.48
CA MET A 1 -13.52 13.26 24.23
C MET A 1 -13.70 12.08 23.30
N THR A 2 -12.60 11.54 22.75
CA THR A 2 -12.64 10.36 21.89
C THR A 2 -12.75 9.14 22.79
N GLU A 3 -13.83 8.38 22.67
CA GLU A 3 -14.07 7.15 23.44
C GLU A 3 -12.93 6.14 23.20
N ALA A 4 -12.50 5.45 24.26
CA ALA A 4 -11.49 4.40 24.14
C ALA A 4 -12.05 3.22 23.33
N MET A 5 -11.31 2.77 22.31
CA MET A 5 -11.72 1.64 21.49
C MET A 5 -11.34 0.33 22.18
N THR A 6 -12.32 -0.42 22.66
CA THR A 6 -12.10 -1.73 23.29
C THR A 6 -12.19 -2.87 22.29
N PHE A 7 -11.34 -3.88 22.43
CA PHE A 7 -11.33 -5.06 21.57
C PHE A 7 -10.89 -6.32 22.34
N LYS A 8 -11.12 -7.50 21.75
CA LYS A 8 -10.60 -8.77 22.27
C LYS A 8 -9.47 -9.26 21.38
N PHE A 9 -8.40 -9.74 21.98
CA PHE A 9 -7.23 -10.21 21.26
C PHE A 9 -6.57 -11.43 21.90
N LYS A 10 -5.65 -12.03 21.16
CA LYS A 10 -4.70 -13.05 21.62
C LYS A 10 -3.31 -12.68 21.10
N PHE A 11 -2.27 -12.98 21.86
CA PHE A 11 -0.91 -12.82 21.36
C PHE A 11 -0.60 -13.88 20.31
N LEU A 12 0.27 -13.53 19.37
CA LEU A 12 0.88 -14.48 18.44
C LEU A 12 2.28 -14.85 18.93
N ASP A 13 2.62 -16.13 18.82
CA ASP A 13 3.99 -16.62 19.02
C ASP A 13 4.90 -16.27 17.84
N SER A 14 6.17 -16.68 17.89
CA SER A 14 7.15 -16.47 16.82
C SER A 14 6.78 -17.16 15.50
N ASP A 15 5.94 -18.21 15.55
CA ASP A 15 5.48 -18.97 14.39
C ASP A 15 4.15 -18.43 13.84
N GLY A 16 3.60 -17.37 14.44
CA GLY A 16 2.35 -16.73 14.03
C GLY A 16 1.08 -17.45 14.50
N ASN A 17 1.20 -18.41 15.43
CA ASN A 17 0.07 -19.10 16.05
C ASN A 17 -0.42 -18.35 17.29
N GLU A 18 -1.68 -18.57 17.64
CA GLU A 18 -2.26 -17.97 18.85
C GLU A 18 -1.66 -18.62 20.11
N ASP A 19 -0.96 -17.83 20.93
CA ASP A 19 -0.26 -18.27 22.15
C ASP A 19 -1.23 -18.76 23.26
N SER A 20 -2.52 -18.40 23.16
CA SER A 20 -3.53 -18.78 24.16
C SER A 20 -4.91 -19.07 23.58
N PHE A 21 -5.62 -20.02 24.21
CA PHE A 21 -7.02 -20.31 23.87
C PHE A 21 -7.98 -19.19 24.27
N LEU A 22 -7.74 -18.55 25.42
CA LEU A 22 -8.59 -17.47 25.95
C LEU A 22 -8.20 -16.13 25.33
N SER A 23 -9.21 -15.31 25.03
CA SER A 23 -8.99 -13.94 24.56
C SER A 23 -8.79 -12.99 25.74
N LYS A 24 -7.81 -12.09 25.63
CA LYS A 24 -7.56 -10.99 26.55
C LYS A 24 -8.32 -9.73 26.09
N ALA A 25 -8.57 -8.82 27.03
CA ALA A 25 -9.14 -7.51 26.73
C ALA A 25 -8.03 -6.52 26.37
N GLY A 26 -8.23 -5.78 25.28
CA GLY A 26 -7.36 -4.68 24.87
C GLY A 26 -8.15 -3.39 24.73
N ALA A 27 -7.47 -2.26 24.89
CA ALA A 27 -8.04 -0.94 24.71
C ALA A 27 -7.04 -0.01 24.03
N LEU A 28 -7.50 0.77 23.06
CA LEU A 28 -6.73 1.85 22.46
C LEU A 28 -7.31 3.18 22.90
N SER A 29 -6.47 4.02 23.52
CA SER A 29 -6.80 5.38 23.89
C SER A 29 -5.69 6.34 23.41
N PRO A 30 -5.91 7.67 23.47
CA PRO A 30 -4.86 8.65 23.15
C PRO A 30 -3.61 8.52 24.03
N GLU A 31 -3.73 7.94 25.22
CA GLU A 31 -2.67 7.76 26.21
C GLU A 31 -1.81 6.51 25.95
N GLY A 32 -2.36 5.48 25.28
CA GLY A 32 -1.67 4.21 25.13
C GLY A 32 -2.49 3.09 24.48
N LEU A 33 -1.79 2.02 24.12
CA LEU A 33 -2.38 0.74 23.74
C LEU A 33 -2.23 -0.23 24.92
N VAL A 34 -3.35 -0.54 25.58
CA VAL A 34 -3.41 -1.50 26.68
C VAL A 34 -3.70 -2.89 26.11
N LEU A 35 -2.84 -3.85 26.43
CA LEU A 35 -2.90 -5.25 26.00
C LEU A 35 -2.89 -6.18 27.23
N GLY A 36 -4.06 -6.39 27.84
CA GLY A 36 -4.15 -7.11 29.11
C GLY A 36 -3.51 -6.30 30.24
N GLU A 37 -2.40 -6.78 30.79
CA GLU A 37 -1.63 -6.10 31.84
C GLU A 37 -0.49 -5.24 31.27
N GLU A 38 -0.15 -5.42 29.99
CA GLU A 38 0.90 -4.65 29.31
C GLU A 38 0.32 -3.32 28.80
N ASN A 39 1.07 -2.23 28.98
CA ASN A 39 0.75 -0.93 28.42
C ASN A 39 1.85 -0.49 27.46
N LEU A 40 1.52 -0.41 26.18
CA LEU A 40 2.43 0.03 25.12
C LEU A 40 2.15 1.50 24.80
N PRO A 41 3.14 2.39 24.96
CA PRO A 41 2.98 3.77 24.55
C PRO A 41 2.84 3.84 23.03
N VAL A 42 1.87 4.63 22.54
CA VAL A 42 1.54 4.66 21.11
C VAL A 42 2.71 5.16 20.24
N GLU A 43 3.58 6.01 20.80
CA GLU A 43 4.82 6.45 20.15
C GLU A 43 5.84 5.33 19.88
N ALA A 44 5.80 4.23 20.64
CA ALA A 44 6.69 3.10 20.39
C ALA A 44 6.28 2.32 19.14
N VAL A 45 5.01 2.39 18.72
CA VAL A 45 4.53 1.70 17.53
C VAL A 45 4.99 2.47 16.29
N GLN A 46 5.93 1.90 15.54
CA GLN A 46 6.39 2.43 14.26
C GLN A 46 5.30 2.26 13.20
N ARG A 47 4.78 1.03 13.05
CA ARG A 47 3.75 0.69 12.07
C ARG A 47 2.95 -0.53 12.55
N ALA A 48 1.65 -0.52 12.30
CA ALA A 48 0.80 -1.69 12.41
C ALA A 48 0.27 -2.10 11.02
N THR A 49 0.37 -3.38 10.68
CA THR A 49 -0.15 -3.97 9.44
C THR A 49 -1.22 -5.00 9.75
N LEU A 50 -2.20 -5.14 8.84
CA LEU A 50 -3.29 -6.10 8.97
C LEU A 50 -3.10 -7.25 7.96
N HIS A 51 -3.08 -8.47 8.47
CA HIS A 51 -3.04 -9.71 7.71
C HIS A 51 -4.31 -10.54 7.97
N ASN A 52 -4.90 -11.10 6.91
CA ASN A 52 -6.09 -11.97 6.97
C ASN A 52 -7.27 -11.43 7.82
N ARG A 53 -7.47 -10.10 7.84
CA ARG A 53 -8.52 -9.36 8.60
C ARG A 53 -8.54 -9.55 10.12
N ARG A 54 -7.57 -10.27 10.69
CA ARG A 54 -7.53 -10.54 12.14
C ARG A 54 -6.15 -10.45 12.75
N PHE A 55 -5.11 -10.75 11.98
CA PHE A 55 -3.75 -10.73 12.48
C PHE A 55 -3.16 -9.34 12.31
N ILE A 56 -2.69 -8.75 13.39
CA ILE A 56 -2.03 -7.45 13.39
C ILE A 56 -0.58 -7.68 13.75
N LEU A 57 0.32 -7.22 12.90
CA LEU A 57 1.75 -7.17 13.20
C LEU A 57 2.10 -5.72 13.50
N MET A 58 2.68 -5.47 14.67
CA MET A 58 3.14 -4.15 15.07
C MET A 58 4.67 -4.15 15.12
N GLU A 59 5.28 -3.23 14.39
CA GLU A 59 6.71 -2.92 14.43
C GLU A 59 6.94 -1.85 15.50
N LEU A 60 7.96 -2.02 16.34
CA LEU A 60 8.27 -1.11 17.44
C LEU A 60 9.65 -0.47 17.30
N TYR A 61 9.79 0.80 17.74
CA TYR A 61 11.10 1.44 17.91
C TYR A 61 11.81 0.88 19.14
N GLY A 62 12.84 0.04 18.96
CA GLY A 62 13.64 -0.45 20.10
C GLY A 62 14.32 -1.79 19.89
N GLY A 63 15.43 -1.79 19.16
CA GLY A 63 16.51 -2.76 19.34
C GLY A 63 17.32 -2.36 20.58
N GLY A 64 17.25 -3.16 21.65
CA GLY A 64 18.02 -2.94 22.87
C GLY A 64 17.61 -3.89 24.00
N GLU A 65 16.30 -4.11 24.20
CA GLU A 65 15.76 -5.00 25.24
C GLU A 65 14.64 -5.93 24.71
N GLY A 66 14.78 -6.45 23.49
CA GLY A 66 14.29 -7.81 23.19
C GLY A 66 12.97 -8.01 22.44
N ARG A 67 12.17 -7.00 22.09
CA ARG A 67 11.02 -7.19 21.16
C ARG A 67 10.94 -6.08 20.12
N THR A 68 11.19 -6.44 18.86
CA THR A 68 11.05 -5.56 17.69
C THR A 68 9.66 -5.63 17.05
N HIS A 69 8.91 -6.71 17.34
CA HIS A 69 7.60 -6.95 16.78
C HIS A 69 6.63 -7.49 17.84
N VAL A 70 5.36 -7.13 17.71
CA VAL A 70 4.26 -7.70 18.50
C VAL A 70 3.15 -8.16 17.55
N GLY A 71 2.85 -9.45 17.60
CA GLY A 71 1.76 -10.05 16.83
C GLY A 71 0.49 -10.21 17.67
N LEU A 72 -0.65 -9.82 17.13
CA LEU A 72 -1.96 -9.95 17.76
C LEU A 72 -2.96 -10.64 16.82
N SER A 73 -3.74 -11.59 17.32
CA SER A 73 -4.98 -12.05 16.69
C SER A 73 -6.15 -11.32 17.33
N VAL A 74 -6.86 -10.49 16.56
CA VAL A 74 -7.99 -9.68 17.02
C VAL A 74 -9.29 -10.22 16.43
N THR A 75 -10.38 -10.18 17.21
CA THR A 75 -11.70 -10.61 16.73
C THR A 75 -12.11 -9.93 15.43
N LYS A 76 -12.63 -10.73 14.49
CA LYS A 76 -13.02 -10.31 13.13
C LYS A 76 -13.97 -9.11 13.18
N GLY A 77 -13.63 -8.05 12.45
CA GLY A 77 -14.40 -6.81 12.38
C GLY A 77 -13.73 -5.62 13.07
N ALA A 78 -13.09 -5.83 14.24
CA ALA A 78 -12.42 -4.74 14.97
C ALA A 78 -10.98 -4.47 14.49
N ALA A 79 -10.33 -5.46 13.86
CA ALA A 79 -8.90 -5.39 13.55
C ALA A 79 -8.54 -4.27 12.54
N ALA A 80 -9.36 -4.06 11.50
CA ALA A 80 -9.10 -3.05 10.49
C ALA A 80 -9.23 -1.62 11.05
N ASP A 81 -10.27 -1.39 11.85
CA ASP A 81 -10.47 -0.11 12.53
C ASP A 81 -9.38 0.14 13.57
N LEU A 82 -8.95 -0.91 14.29
CA LEU A 82 -7.87 -0.83 15.25
C LEU A 82 -6.55 -0.43 14.59
N VAL A 83 -6.14 -1.10 13.51
CA VAL A 83 -4.91 -0.74 12.78
C VAL A 83 -4.96 0.69 12.26
N LYS A 84 -6.10 1.11 11.71
CA LYS A 84 -6.29 2.47 11.23
C LYS A 84 -6.18 3.50 12.35
N ALA A 85 -6.85 3.27 13.48
CA ALA A 85 -6.82 4.16 14.64
C ALA A 85 -5.42 4.21 15.27
N LEU A 86 -4.78 3.06 15.44
CA LEU A 86 -3.44 2.93 16.02
C LEU A 86 -2.40 3.67 15.18
N ASN A 87 -2.34 3.40 13.88
CA ASN A 87 -1.42 4.10 12.97
C ASN A 87 -1.68 5.61 12.94
N ALA A 88 -2.94 6.04 13.00
CA ALA A 88 -3.27 7.47 13.04
C ALA A 88 -2.79 8.16 14.32
N LEU A 89 -2.94 7.52 15.48
CA LEU A 89 -2.46 8.05 16.76
C LEU A 89 -0.93 8.02 16.85
N ALA A 90 -0.31 6.89 16.50
CA ALA A 90 1.13 6.70 16.51
C ALA A 90 1.84 7.72 15.63
N SER A 91 1.43 7.82 14.37
CA SER A 91 2.01 8.76 13.41
C SER A 91 1.85 10.23 13.83
N ALA A 92 0.71 10.60 14.41
CA ALA A 92 0.51 11.96 14.92
C ALA A 92 1.45 12.29 16.10
N ARG A 93 1.67 11.32 16.99
CA ARG A 93 2.57 11.46 18.13
C ARG A 93 4.03 11.53 17.69
N GLN A 94 4.43 10.65 16.77
CA GLN A 94 5.75 10.67 16.15
C GLN A 94 6.03 12.01 15.45
N ALA A 95 5.09 12.53 14.67
CA ALA A 95 5.25 13.83 14.01
C ALA A 95 5.44 14.97 15.01
N LYS A 96 4.73 14.95 16.16
CA LYS A 96 4.92 15.93 17.23
C LYS A 96 6.32 15.83 17.85
N ASN A 97 6.79 14.63 18.13
CA ASN A 97 8.13 14.40 18.71
C ASN A 97 9.24 14.83 17.73
N HIS A 98 9.10 14.47 16.45
CA HIS A 98 10.04 14.88 15.41
C HIS A 98 10.09 16.39 15.21
N ARG A 99 8.93 17.07 15.27
CA ARG A 99 8.88 18.54 15.26
C ARG A 99 9.68 19.13 16.43
N ALA A 100 9.48 18.63 17.64
CA ALA A 100 10.21 19.11 18.81
C ALA A 100 11.73 18.90 18.66
N GLN A 101 12.16 17.73 18.16
CA GLN A 101 13.57 17.44 17.87
C GLN A 101 14.16 18.42 16.84
N LEU A 102 13.42 18.75 15.78
CA LEU A 102 13.87 19.73 14.79
C LEU A 102 13.91 21.15 15.37
N GLU A 103 12.96 21.52 16.22
CA GLU A 103 12.95 22.82 16.92
C GLU A 103 14.17 22.95 17.85
N GLU A 104 14.48 21.90 18.63
CA GLU A 104 15.68 21.83 19.49
C GLU A 104 16.98 21.91 18.67
N ALA A 105 17.01 21.28 17.49
CA ALA A 105 18.15 21.36 16.57
C ALA A 105 18.24 22.69 15.78
N GLY A 106 17.33 23.65 16.00
CA GLY A 106 17.26 24.90 15.26
C GLY A 106 16.84 24.74 13.79
N LYS A 107 16.33 23.57 13.41
CA LYS A 107 15.90 23.18 12.06
C LYS A 107 14.38 23.09 11.91
N GLY A 108 13.61 23.70 12.81
CA GLY A 108 12.15 23.63 12.83
C GLY A 108 11.48 24.04 11.51
N ALA A 109 12.10 24.94 10.73
CA ALA A 109 11.62 25.36 9.41
C ALA A 109 11.56 24.23 8.37
N LEU A 110 12.31 23.14 8.56
CA LEU A 110 12.30 21.97 7.68
C LEU A 110 11.09 21.05 7.93
N PHE A 111 10.41 21.21 9.07
CA PHE A 111 9.32 20.32 9.45
C PHE A 111 8.14 20.47 8.49
N ARG A 112 7.82 19.40 7.77
CA ARG A 112 6.67 19.30 6.87
C ARG A 112 5.92 18.01 7.13
N PHE A 113 4.60 18.08 7.11
CA PHE A 113 3.74 16.90 7.26
C PHE A 113 2.45 17.06 6.46
N ALA A 114 1.82 15.93 6.14
CA ALA A 114 0.48 15.90 5.54
C ALA A 114 -0.39 14.86 6.25
N ARG A 115 -1.66 15.18 6.48
CA ARG A 115 -2.61 14.23 7.07
C ARG A 115 -3.38 13.53 5.97
N CYS A 116 -3.30 12.21 5.91
CA CYS A 116 -3.99 11.42 4.89
C CYS A 116 -5.52 11.47 5.10
N PRO A 117 -6.32 11.83 4.09
CA PRO A 117 -7.78 11.88 4.21
C PRO A 117 -8.42 10.47 4.32
N HIS A 118 -7.71 9.42 3.90
CA HIS A 118 -8.24 8.05 3.86
C HIS A 118 -8.01 7.29 5.17
N CYS A 119 -6.76 7.26 5.65
CA CYS A 119 -6.40 6.52 6.86
C CYS A 119 -6.25 7.40 8.11
N ARG A 120 -6.22 8.73 7.95
CA ARG A 120 -6.01 9.75 9.01
C ARG A 120 -4.59 9.79 9.61
N ALA A 121 -3.66 8.98 9.12
CA ALA A 121 -2.26 9.01 9.53
C ALA A 121 -1.55 10.30 9.11
N THR A 122 -0.57 10.69 9.90
CA THR A 122 0.30 11.83 9.65
C THR A 122 1.56 11.35 8.93
N VAL A 123 1.76 11.82 7.70
CA VAL A 123 2.93 11.49 6.88
C VAL A 123 3.99 12.56 7.12
N ASN A 124 5.19 12.15 7.56
CA ASN A 124 6.34 13.05 7.66
C ASN A 124 6.92 13.30 6.26
N LEU A 125 7.08 14.58 5.91
CA LEU A 125 7.58 15.04 4.62
C LEU A 125 8.84 15.90 4.76
N SER A 126 9.45 15.95 5.96
CA SER A 126 10.55 16.86 6.26
C SER A 126 11.81 16.57 5.43
N GLU A 127 12.11 15.29 5.21
CA GLU A 127 13.36 14.80 4.57
C GLU A 127 13.22 14.49 3.07
N VAL A 128 12.03 14.65 2.51
CA VAL A 128 11.72 14.29 1.11
C VAL A 128 11.44 15.54 0.27
N PRO A 129 11.73 15.54 -1.03
CA PRO A 129 11.40 16.68 -1.89
C PRO A 129 9.92 17.09 -1.80
N ALA A 130 9.64 18.38 -1.93
CA ALA A 130 8.27 18.87 -2.03
C ALA A 130 7.60 18.36 -3.32
N GLY A 131 6.29 18.14 -3.25
CA GLY A 131 5.43 17.76 -4.36
C GLY A 131 3.98 18.11 -4.05
N GLU A 132 3.15 18.22 -5.08
CA GLU A 132 1.72 18.53 -4.97
C GLU A 132 0.88 17.35 -4.45
N GLN A 133 1.35 16.12 -4.71
CA GLN A 133 0.81 14.86 -4.22
C GLN A 133 1.67 14.31 -3.08
N THR A 134 1.03 13.52 -2.23
CA THR A 134 1.68 12.79 -1.13
C THR A 134 1.29 11.32 -1.19
N ALA A 135 2.29 10.45 -1.12
CA ALA A 135 2.10 9.01 -0.92
C ALA A 135 1.95 8.71 0.57
N CYS A 136 0.86 8.04 0.96
CA CYS A 136 0.68 7.59 2.33
C CYS A 136 1.33 6.23 2.55
N GLY A 137 2.44 6.16 3.32
CA GLY A 137 3.09 4.89 3.64
C GLY A 137 2.29 3.94 4.55
N TYR A 138 1.09 4.33 5.02
CA TYR A 138 0.25 3.49 5.89
C TYR A 138 -0.88 2.78 5.14
N CYS A 139 -1.42 3.39 4.08
CA CYS A 139 -2.50 2.83 3.28
C CYS A 139 -2.22 2.81 1.78
N ASP A 140 -1.00 3.19 1.39
CA ASP A 140 -0.42 3.15 0.04
C ASP A 140 -1.18 3.97 -1.02
N ARG A 141 -2.06 4.87 -0.58
CA ARG A 141 -2.82 5.78 -1.44
C ARG A 141 -2.07 7.08 -1.65
N LEU A 142 -2.19 7.60 -2.86
CA LEU A 142 -1.83 8.98 -3.17
C LEU A 142 -2.98 9.90 -2.76
N PHE A 143 -2.64 11.11 -2.34
CA PHE A 143 -3.61 12.17 -2.10
C PHE A 143 -2.97 13.54 -2.30
N SER A 144 -3.77 14.53 -2.64
CA SER A 144 -3.33 15.92 -2.84
C SER A 144 -3.87 16.79 -1.69
N PRO A 145 -3.03 17.28 -0.76
CA PRO A 145 -3.51 18.04 0.41
C PRO A 145 -3.97 19.47 0.06
N GLU A 146 -3.36 20.11 -0.94
CA GLU A 146 -3.61 21.51 -1.29
C GLU A 146 -4.35 21.69 -2.63
N HIS A 147 -4.35 20.66 -3.48
CA HIS A 147 -4.96 20.68 -4.81
C HIS A 147 -6.23 19.83 -4.85
N ARG A 148 -7.13 20.12 -5.78
CA ARG A 148 -8.29 19.26 -6.04
C ARG A 148 -7.79 17.91 -6.53
N ALA A 149 -7.97 16.89 -5.72
CA ALA A 149 -7.69 15.50 -6.09
C ALA A 149 -8.51 15.09 -7.33
N PRO A 150 -7.93 14.30 -8.25
CA PRO A 150 -8.70 13.66 -9.31
C PRO A 150 -9.86 12.84 -8.75
N ASP A 151 -11.00 12.86 -9.44
CA ASP A 151 -12.18 12.14 -9.02
C ASP A 151 -11.87 10.64 -9.00
N GLY A 152 -11.99 10.01 -7.82
CA GLY A 152 -11.71 8.59 -7.61
C GLY A 152 -10.29 8.22 -7.19
N GLU A 153 -9.37 9.18 -6.99
CA GLU A 153 -7.97 8.92 -6.57
C GLU A 153 -7.85 7.98 -5.36
N GLY A 154 -8.72 8.14 -4.38
CA GLY A 154 -8.73 7.33 -3.16
C GLY A 154 -9.05 5.84 -3.34
N ASP A 155 -9.50 5.41 -4.52
CA ASP A 155 -9.71 4.01 -4.86
C ASP A 155 -8.44 3.32 -5.42
N PHE A 156 -7.39 4.10 -5.69
CA PHE A 156 -6.19 3.63 -6.35
C PHE A 156 -4.99 3.62 -5.40
N CYS A 157 -4.20 2.55 -5.48
CA CYS A 157 -2.92 2.39 -4.79
C CYS A 157 -2.05 1.38 -5.57
N LEU A 158 -0.84 1.12 -5.08
CA LEU A 158 0.01 0.08 -5.65
C LEU A 158 -0.56 -1.29 -5.33
N CYS A 159 -0.57 -2.16 -6.34
CA CYS A 159 -1.01 -3.54 -6.19
C CYS A 159 0.16 -4.43 -5.76
N ASP A 160 0.11 -5.04 -4.57
CA ASP A 160 1.17 -5.93 -4.06
C ASP A 160 1.49 -7.10 -5.01
N GLN A 161 0.53 -7.52 -5.83
CA GLN A 161 0.66 -8.67 -6.72
C GLN A 161 1.37 -8.35 -8.04
N CYS A 162 1.36 -7.10 -8.49
CA CYS A 162 1.99 -6.75 -9.75
C CYS A 162 2.78 -5.45 -9.71
N GLY A 163 2.79 -4.71 -8.61
CA GLY A 163 3.47 -3.43 -8.39
C GLY A 163 2.97 -2.25 -9.25
N TYR A 164 1.88 -2.41 -10.00
CA TYR A 164 1.29 -1.34 -10.80
C TYR A 164 0.29 -0.56 -9.96
N TYR A 165 0.24 0.75 -10.15
CA TYR A 165 -0.78 1.62 -9.57
C TYR A 165 -2.13 1.29 -10.22
N GLY A 166 -3.13 0.97 -9.41
CA GLY A 166 -4.40 0.47 -9.88
C GLY A 166 -5.46 0.47 -8.79
N ARG A 167 -6.67 0.11 -9.18
CA ARG A 167 -7.84 0.04 -8.30
C ARG A 167 -7.80 -1.27 -7.51
N VAL A 168 -7.30 -1.21 -6.28
CA VAL A 168 -7.08 -2.37 -5.41
C VAL A 168 -8.20 -2.50 -4.38
N PHE A 169 -8.76 -3.70 -4.26
CA PHE A 169 -9.71 -4.02 -3.20
C PHE A 169 -9.48 -5.41 -2.64
N PRO A 170 -9.77 -5.62 -1.34
CA PRO A 170 -9.85 -6.96 -0.77
C PRO A 170 -10.96 -7.76 -1.43
N ARG A 171 -10.65 -8.98 -1.88
CA ARG A 171 -11.61 -9.92 -2.45
C ARG A 171 -11.48 -11.30 -1.83
N THR A 172 -12.59 -12.02 -1.72
CA THR A 172 -12.57 -13.41 -1.29
C THR A 172 -12.39 -14.30 -2.50
N VAL A 173 -11.33 -15.10 -2.48
CA VAL A 173 -11.03 -16.16 -3.42
C VAL A 173 -11.39 -17.48 -2.78
N PHE A 174 -12.05 -18.34 -3.55
CA PHE A 174 -12.71 -19.52 -3.02
C PHE A 174 -12.61 -20.69 -4.01
N TYR A 175 -12.13 -21.83 -3.52
CA TYR A 175 -11.97 -23.08 -4.28
C TYR A 175 -12.65 -24.22 -3.54
N PHE A 176 -13.57 -24.93 -4.22
CA PHE A 176 -14.00 -26.26 -3.80
C PHE A 176 -13.05 -27.32 -4.35
N TYR A 177 -12.78 -28.36 -3.57
CA TYR A 177 -12.12 -29.56 -4.04
C TYR A 177 -12.86 -30.81 -3.53
N PHE A 178 -12.92 -31.83 -4.39
CA PHE A 178 -13.52 -33.12 -4.09
C PHE A 178 -12.46 -34.21 -4.27
N LEU A 179 -12.07 -34.85 -3.18
CA LEU A 179 -11.57 -36.22 -3.21
C LEU A 179 -12.74 -37.12 -2.80
N PHE A 180 -12.92 -38.27 -3.45
CA PHE A 180 -14.07 -39.19 -3.33
C PHE A 180 -14.61 -39.50 -1.91
N VAL A 181 -13.87 -39.16 -0.84
CA VAL A 181 -14.24 -39.37 0.58
C VAL A 181 -14.15 -38.09 1.44
N LEU A 182 -13.55 -37.00 0.94
CA LEU A 182 -13.36 -35.73 1.66
C LEU A 182 -13.83 -34.55 0.80
N TRP A 183 -14.89 -33.90 1.25
CA TRP A 183 -15.35 -32.62 0.71
C TRP A 183 -14.74 -31.49 1.53
N GLY A 184 -14.17 -30.50 0.86
CA GLY A 184 -13.54 -29.36 1.52
C GLY A 184 -13.63 -28.10 0.65
N TYR A 185 -13.46 -26.97 1.31
CA TYR A 185 -13.30 -25.70 0.63
C TYR A 185 -12.10 -24.96 1.21
N GLN A 186 -11.39 -24.25 0.34
CA GLN A 186 -10.37 -23.30 0.74
C GLN A 186 -10.86 -21.90 0.39
N SER A 187 -10.88 -21.02 1.39
CA SER A 187 -11.23 -19.63 1.23
C SER A 187 -10.05 -18.79 1.68
N GLU A 188 -9.57 -17.92 0.80
CA GLU A 188 -8.48 -16.99 1.06
C GLU A 188 -8.95 -15.57 0.75
N GLU A 189 -8.49 -14.60 1.52
CA GLU A 189 -8.66 -13.21 1.16
C GLU A 189 -7.46 -12.73 0.36
N TRP A 190 -7.72 -12.12 -0.78
CA TRP A 190 -6.71 -11.64 -1.69
C TRP A 190 -6.98 -10.19 -2.05
N SER A 191 -6.08 -9.30 -1.65
CA SER A 191 -6.10 -7.90 -2.05
C SER A 191 -5.29 -7.74 -3.34
N ALA A 192 -5.95 -7.30 -4.40
CA ALA A 192 -5.29 -7.13 -5.69
C ALA A 192 -6.02 -6.09 -6.55
N CYS A 193 -5.33 -5.54 -7.54
CA CYS A 193 -5.96 -4.68 -8.55
C CYS A 193 -7.00 -5.45 -9.36
N SER A 194 -7.92 -4.72 -9.99
CA SER A 194 -9.01 -5.31 -10.77
C SER A 194 -8.50 -6.19 -11.92
N THR A 195 -7.36 -5.84 -12.51
CA THR A 195 -6.68 -6.66 -13.52
C THR A 195 -6.11 -7.98 -12.97
N CYS A 196 -5.38 -7.96 -11.84
CA CYS A 196 -4.94 -9.19 -11.16
C CYS A 196 -6.12 -10.08 -10.80
N MET A 197 -7.16 -9.46 -10.26
CA MET A 197 -8.34 -10.17 -9.83
C MET A 197 -9.05 -10.85 -11.00
N ARG A 198 -9.19 -10.18 -12.14
CA ARG A 198 -9.84 -10.78 -13.31
C ARG A 198 -9.19 -12.10 -13.72
N LYS A 199 -7.85 -12.16 -13.70
CA LYS A 199 -7.09 -13.39 -13.99
C LYS A 199 -7.36 -14.49 -12.94
N LYS A 200 -7.25 -14.19 -11.63
CA LYS A 200 -7.50 -15.20 -10.58
C LYS A 200 -8.96 -15.65 -10.55
N ALA A 201 -9.91 -14.73 -10.75
CA ALA A 201 -11.33 -15.04 -10.83
C ALA A 201 -11.66 -15.94 -12.02
N GLY A 202 -11.02 -15.74 -13.18
CA GLY A 202 -11.15 -16.64 -14.33
C GLY A 202 -10.70 -18.06 -14.00
N TRP A 203 -9.55 -18.21 -13.33
CA TRP A 203 -9.09 -19.50 -12.82
C TRP A 203 -10.03 -20.11 -11.78
N MET A 204 -10.61 -19.29 -10.89
CA MET A 204 -11.62 -19.76 -9.95
C MET A 204 -12.87 -20.28 -10.67
N VAL A 205 -13.36 -19.60 -11.71
CA VAL A 205 -14.51 -20.06 -12.49
C VAL A 205 -14.20 -21.42 -13.11
N LEU A 206 -13.02 -21.57 -13.72
CA LEU A 206 -12.60 -22.84 -14.32
C LEU A 206 -12.49 -23.96 -13.27
N ALA A 207 -11.83 -23.69 -12.14
CA ALA A 207 -11.65 -24.67 -11.07
C ALA A 207 -12.96 -25.09 -10.42
N ASN A 208 -13.91 -24.17 -10.25
CA ASN A 208 -15.22 -24.44 -9.63
C ASN A 208 -16.29 -24.94 -10.62
N LEU A 209 -15.98 -25.04 -11.92
CA LEU A 209 -16.94 -25.46 -12.95
C LEU A 209 -17.52 -26.85 -12.66
N LEU A 210 -16.69 -27.76 -12.14
CA LEU A 210 -17.08 -29.14 -11.80
C LEU A 210 -17.92 -29.24 -10.53
N PHE A 211 -17.93 -28.20 -9.67
CA PHE A 211 -18.48 -28.29 -8.32
C PHE A 211 -19.82 -27.57 -8.13
N LEU A 212 -20.32 -26.84 -9.15
CA LEU A 212 -21.59 -26.07 -9.25
C LEU A 212 -21.88 -25.05 -8.12
N ILE A 213 -21.60 -25.35 -6.85
CA ILE A 213 -21.83 -24.52 -5.65
C ILE A 213 -20.85 -23.33 -5.59
N GLY A 214 -19.59 -23.53 -5.98
CA GLY A 214 -18.59 -22.45 -5.98
C GLY A 214 -18.69 -21.50 -7.18
N LEU A 215 -19.42 -21.91 -8.22
CA LEU A 215 -19.50 -21.22 -9.50
C LEU A 215 -20.19 -19.84 -9.40
N PRO A 216 -21.31 -19.65 -8.68
CA PRO A 216 -21.95 -18.34 -8.53
C PRO A 216 -21.02 -17.28 -7.91
N ASN A 217 -20.26 -17.64 -6.87
CA ASN A 217 -19.32 -16.72 -6.23
C ASN A 217 -18.16 -16.38 -7.18
N ALA A 218 -17.59 -17.39 -7.84
CA ALA A 218 -16.51 -17.18 -8.82
C ALA A 218 -16.95 -16.27 -9.99
N LEU A 219 -18.16 -16.51 -10.54
CA LEU A 219 -18.77 -15.67 -11.57
C LEU A 219 -19.03 -14.25 -11.07
N TYR A 220 -19.59 -14.09 -9.87
CA TYR A 220 -19.80 -12.77 -9.27
C TYR A 220 -18.48 -11.99 -9.17
N GLN A 221 -17.41 -12.63 -8.67
CA GLN A 221 -16.10 -11.98 -8.56
C GLN A 221 -15.51 -11.65 -9.93
N TYR A 222 -15.68 -12.53 -10.92
CA TYR A 222 -15.25 -12.30 -12.29
C TYR A 222 -15.98 -11.10 -12.91
N PHE A 223 -17.33 -11.10 -12.92
CA PHE A 223 -18.12 -10.00 -13.46
C PHE A 223 -17.87 -8.69 -12.73
N ARG A 224 -17.71 -8.72 -11.40
CA ARG A 224 -17.35 -7.53 -10.63
C ARG A 224 -15.98 -6.99 -11.02
N SER A 225 -15.01 -7.84 -11.34
CA SER A 225 -13.69 -7.41 -11.84
C SER A 225 -13.78 -6.82 -13.25
N VAL A 226 -14.54 -7.43 -14.16
CA VAL A 226 -14.76 -6.93 -15.52
C VAL A 226 -15.46 -5.57 -15.48
N ARG A 227 -16.54 -5.45 -14.70
CA ARG A 227 -17.27 -4.19 -14.55
C ARG A 227 -16.40 -3.06 -14.00
N ALA A 228 -15.51 -3.36 -13.06
CA ALA A 228 -14.57 -2.37 -12.52
C ALA A 228 -13.56 -1.87 -13.57
N ILE A 229 -13.26 -2.67 -14.60
CA ILE A 229 -12.36 -2.29 -15.70
C ILE A 229 -13.12 -1.56 -16.82
N GLU A 230 -14.32 -2.03 -17.17
CA GLU A 230 -15.09 -1.53 -18.33
C GLU A 230 -15.96 -0.30 -18.03
N PHE A 231 -16.48 -0.18 -16.80
CA PHE A 231 -17.40 0.87 -16.40
C PHE A 231 -16.79 1.80 -15.35
N ASP A 232 -15.49 2.08 -15.49
CA ASP A 232 -14.81 3.08 -14.67
C ASP A 232 -15.32 4.49 -15.05
N ARG A 233 -15.83 5.22 -14.05
CA ARG A 233 -16.32 6.61 -14.19
C ARG A 233 -15.41 7.64 -13.51
N SER A 234 -14.27 7.18 -12.98
CA SER A 234 -13.26 8.05 -12.38
C SER A 234 -12.46 8.76 -13.46
N ASP A 235 -11.67 9.75 -13.06
CA ASP A 235 -10.74 10.42 -13.95
C ASP A 235 -9.66 9.46 -14.49
N PHE A 236 -9.44 8.32 -13.81
CA PHE A 236 -8.52 7.26 -14.20
C PHE A 236 -9.12 6.27 -15.22
N MET A 237 -10.23 6.62 -15.88
CA MET A 237 -10.89 5.76 -16.87
C MET A 237 -9.91 5.27 -17.95
N GLY A 238 -9.72 3.95 -18.02
CA GLY A 238 -8.78 3.30 -18.95
C GLY A 238 -7.46 2.87 -18.31
N LEU A 239 -7.16 3.27 -17.07
CA LEU A 239 -5.94 2.88 -16.36
C LEU A 239 -5.85 1.35 -16.16
N GLU A 240 -6.92 0.73 -15.69
CA GLU A 240 -6.97 -0.73 -15.53
C GLU A 240 -6.88 -1.47 -16.87
N LYS A 241 -7.42 -0.89 -17.94
CA LYS A 241 -7.27 -1.45 -19.29
C LYS A 241 -5.80 -1.43 -19.72
N ALA A 242 -5.09 -0.32 -19.49
CA ALA A 242 -3.66 -0.19 -19.75
C ALA A 242 -2.84 -1.21 -18.94
N ASN A 243 -3.13 -1.35 -17.63
CA ASN A 243 -2.52 -2.37 -16.77
C ASN A 243 -2.79 -3.80 -17.30
N GLY A 244 -3.99 -4.04 -17.85
CA GLY A 244 -4.34 -5.28 -18.53
C GLY A 244 -3.50 -5.56 -19.78
N LEU A 245 -3.22 -4.53 -20.58
CA LEU A 245 -2.38 -4.63 -21.77
C LEU A 245 -0.94 -4.97 -21.43
N VAL A 246 -0.36 -4.37 -20.38
CA VAL A 246 0.95 -4.75 -19.85
C VAL A 246 1.01 -6.25 -19.55
N LYS A 247 0.00 -6.78 -18.85
CA LYS A 247 -0.05 -8.22 -18.52
C LYS A 247 -0.23 -9.14 -19.71
N SER A 248 -0.66 -8.60 -20.84
CA SER A 248 -0.74 -9.32 -22.10
C SER A 248 0.47 -9.06 -23.00
N ASP A 249 1.54 -8.48 -22.45
CA ASP A 249 2.79 -8.14 -23.16
C ASP A 249 2.59 -7.14 -24.31
N LYS A 250 1.48 -6.39 -24.28
CA LYS A 250 1.14 -5.36 -25.27
C LYS A 250 1.61 -3.99 -24.80
N LEU A 251 2.93 -3.87 -24.58
CA LEU A 251 3.54 -2.72 -23.94
C LEU A 251 3.36 -1.42 -24.73
N ASP A 252 3.42 -1.47 -26.07
CA ASP A 252 3.20 -0.30 -26.93
C ASP A 252 1.79 0.28 -26.77
N GLU A 253 0.78 -0.58 -26.80
CA GLU A 253 -0.60 -0.16 -26.58
C GLU A 253 -0.77 0.40 -25.16
N ALA A 254 -0.21 -0.27 -24.15
CA ALA A 254 -0.28 0.18 -22.75
C ALA A 254 0.32 1.59 -22.56
N VAL A 255 1.53 1.83 -23.10
CA VAL A 255 2.20 3.14 -23.06
C VAL A 255 1.35 4.21 -23.73
N ALA A 256 0.73 3.91 -24.88
CA ALA A 256 -0.16 4.86 -25.56
C ALA A 256 -1.40 5.21 -24.71
N TYR A 257 -1.95 4.26 -23.94
CA TYR A 257 -3.03 4.54 -23.00
C TYR A 257 -2.55 5.40 -21.82
N TYR A 258 -1.40 5.11 -21.23
CA TYR A 258 -0.85 5.93 -20.14
C TYR A 258 -0.57 7.36 -20.60
N GLN A 259 0.00 7.55 -21.79
CA GLN A 259 0.23 8.87 -22.38
C GLN A 259 -1.06 9.66 -22.62
N ARG A 260 -2.17 8.99 -22.96
CA ARG A 260 -3.48 9.66 -23.06
C ARG A 260 -3.97 10.10 -21.69
N LEU A 261 -3.83 9.23 -20.68
CA LEU A 261 -4.22 9.54 -19.30
C LEU A 261 -3.41 10.70 -18.72
N THR A 262 -2.08 10.72 -18.88
CA THR A 262 -1.22 11.79 -18.36
C THR A 262 -1.47 13.14 -19.02
N ARG A 263 -1.94 13.16 -20.28
CA ARG A 263 -2.39 14.40 -20.95
C ARG A 263 -3.70 14.95 -20.37
N SER A 264 -4.62 14.08 -19.95
CA SER A 264 -5.89 14.51 -19.32
C SER A 264 -5.76 14.71 -17.81
N LEU A 265 -4.82 14.03 -17.17
CA LEU A 265 -4.53 14.06 -15.75
C LEU A 265 -3.15 14.66 -15.51
N PRO A 266 -3.04 16.00 -15.46
CA PRO A 266 -1.75 16.64 -15.25
C PRO A 266 -1.14 16.27 -13.88
N LEU A 267 -1.96 15.99 -12.87
CA LEU A 267 -1.51 15.59 -11.52
C LEU A 267 -1.90 14.13 -11.22
N ALA A 268 -1.00 13.19 -11.49
CA ALA A 268 -1.25 11.76 -11.33
C ALA A 268 0.06 10.95 -11.27
N ALA A 269 0.85 11.13 -10.21
CA ALA A 269 2.16 10.49 -10.04
C ALA A 269 2.14 8.97 -10.23
N GLY A 270 1.07 8.29 -9.78
CA GLY A 270 0.90 6.85 -9.96
C GLY A 270 0.75 6.43 -11.43
N VAL A 271 0.15 7.26 -12.29
CA VAL A 271 0.00 6.99 -13.73
C VAL A 271 1.32 7.22 -14.46
N TYR A 272 2.03 8.30 -14.13
CA TYR A 272 3.38 8.56 -14.64
C TYR A 272 4.35 7.43 -14.28
N TYR A 273 4.29 6.94 -13.04
CA TYR A 273 5.05 5.76 -12.62
C TYR A 273 4.70 4.52 -13.45
N ASN A 274 3.42 4.23 -13.68
CA ASN A 274 3.02 3.10 -14.53
C ASN A 274 3.54 3.25 -15.97
N GLN A 275 3.55 4.47 -16.52
CA GLN A 275 4.12 4.75 -17.84
C GLN A 275 5.62 4.44 -17.88
N GLY A 276 6.39 4.99 -16.94
CA GLY A 276 7.83 4.76 -16.85
C GLY A 276 8.16 3.29 -16.63
N ARG A 277 7.39 2.60 -15.79
CA ARG A 277 7.54 1.16 -15.57
C ARG A 277 7.26 0.34 -16.82
N ALA A 278 6.18 0.61 -17.54
CA ALA A 278 5.89 -0.10 -18.79
C ALA A 278 6.99 0.15 -19.85
N MET A 279 7.60 1.34 -19.86
CA MET A 279 8.75 1.64 -20.72
C MET A 279 10.01 0.86 -20.29
N MET A 280 10.26 0.72 -18.99
CA MET A 280 11.33 -0.14 -18.46
C MET A 280 11.11 -1.60 -18.82
N GLU A 281 9.90 -2.13 -18.66
CA GLU A 281 9.56 -3.51 -19.06
C GLU A 281 9.75 -3.74 -20.57
N LYS A 282 9.67 -2.68 -21.39
CA LYS A 282 9.96 -2.70 -22.83
C LYS A 282 11.45 -2.55 -23.16
N GLY A 283 12.32 -2.35 -22.17
CA GLY A 283 13.74 -2.07 -22.35
C GLY A 283 14.05 -0.64 -22.81
N GLN A 284 13.10 0.29 -22.69
CA GLN A 284 13.25 1.69 -23.10
C GLN A 284 13.64 2.59 -21.90
N ALA A 285 14.74 2.26 -21.22
CA ALA A 285 15.17 2.96 -20.00
C ALA A 285 15.30 4.48 -20.18
N GLN A 286 15.84 4.94 -21.31
CA GLN A 286 15.97 6.37 -21.59
C GLN A 286 14.62 7.10 -21.71
N ALA A 287 13.60 6.42 -22.26
CA ALA A 287 12.26 6.98 -22.36
C ALA A 287 11.50 6.95 -21.04
N ALA A 288 11.86 6.03 -20.13
CA ALA A 288 11.28 5.92 -18.80
C ALA A 288 11.71 7.03 -17.83
N VAL A 289 12.83 7.71 -18.10
CA VAL A 289 13.38 8.78 -17.23
C VAL A 289 12.38 9.92 -17.02
N GLU A 290 11.90 10.54 -18.10
CA GLU A 290 10.98 11.69 -18.03
C GLU A 290 9.70 11.41 -17.22
N PRO A 291 8.92 10.33 -17.48
CA PRO A 291 7.73 10.06 -16.70
C PRO A 291 8.04 9.75 -15.23
N LEU A 292 9.17 9.10 -14.91
CA LEU A 292 9.54 8.83 -13.51
C LEU A 292 10.00 10.10 -12.77
N GLU A 293 10.77 10.97 -13.43
CA GLU A 293 11.11 12.29 -12.90
C GLU A 293 9.86 13.13 -12.66
N THR A 294 8.87 13.06 -13.56
CA THR A 294 7.58 13.73 -13.41
C THR A 294 6.80 13.17 -12.22
N ALA A 295 6.75 11.84 -12.05
CA ALA A 295 6.11 11.20 -10.90
C ALA A 295 6.72 11.67 -9.56
N LEU A 296 8.05 11.79 -9.48
CA LEU A 296 8.75 12.28 -8.29
C LEU A 296 8.66 13.78 -8.09
N THR A 297 8.50 14.55 -9.16
CA THR A 297 8.24 16.00 -9.07
C THR A 297 6.85 16.24 -8.49
N GLN A 298 5.86 15.45 -8.90
CA GLN A 298 4.50 15.52 -8.39
C GLN A 298 4.39 14.97 -6.97
N CYS A 299 5.05 13.86 -6.69
CA CYS A 299 4.99 13.17 -5.40
C CYS A 299 6.41 12.83 -4.94
N GLY A 300 7.05 13.79 -4.27
CA GLY A 300 8.46 13.68 -3.85
C GLY A 300 8.73 12.58 -2.83
N ASN A 301 7.71 11.96 -2.23
CA ASN A 301 7.86 10.83 -1.33
C ASN A 301 7.39 9.49 -1.93
N PHE A 302 7.24 9.43 -3.26
CA PHE A 302 6.82 8.21 -3.96
C PHE A 302 8.01 7.28 -4.28
N TYR A 303 8.50 6.61 -3.25
CA TYR A 303 9.67 5.72 -3.31
C TYR A 303 9.68 4.69 -4.45
N PRO A 304 8.55 4.08 -4.86
CA PRO A 304 8.52 3.16 -6.00
C PRO A 304 9.00 3.79 -7.31
N ALA A 305 8.68 5.07 -7.56
CA ALA A 305 9.21 5.79 -8.71
C ALA A 305 10.69 6.15 -8.55
N TYR A 306 11.16 6.42 -7.33
CA TYR A 306 12.57 6.66 -7.03
C TYR A 306 13.43 5.43 -7.32
N HIS A 307 13.01 4.25 -6.84
CA HIS A 307 13.75 3.01 -7.08
C HIS A 307 13.86 2.70 -8.57
N LEU A 308 12.75 2.84 -9.30
CA LEU A 308 12.72 2.59 -10.73
C LEU A 308 13.54 3.61 -11.52
N LEU A 309 13.57 4.88 -11.10
CA LEU A 309 14.42 5.90 -11.74
C LEU A 309 15.91 5.63 -11.48
N ALA A 310 16.27 5.17 -10.28
CA ALA A 310 17.63 4.74 -9.98
C ALA A 310 18.05 3.56 -10.88
N GLU A 311 17.17 2.58 -11.07
CA GLU A 311 17.37 1.45 -11.99
C GLU A 311 17.49 1.91 -13.45
N CYS A 312 16.71 2.91 -13.88
CA CYS A 312 16.86 3.53 -15.20
C CYS A 312 18.26 4.10 -15.38
N TYR A 313 18.75 4.91 -14.43
CA TYR A 313 20.08 5.50 -14.52
C TYR A 313 21.19 4.47 -14.49
N GLU A 314 21.05 3.42 -13.69
CA GLU A 314 21.98 2.28 -13.69
C GLU A 314 22.03 1.58 -15.05
N THR A 315 20.87 1.26 -15.63
CA THR A 315 20.76 0.62 -16.96
C THR A 315 21.38 1.49 -18.07
N LEU A 316 21.34 2.81 -17.90
CA LEU A 316 21.90 3.78 -18.85
C LEU A 316 23.37 4.14 -18.58
N GLY A 317 23.98 3.63 -17.51
CA GLY A 317 25.33 4.02 -17.08
C GLY A 317 25.45 5.48 -16.63
N GLN A 318 24.36 6.10 -16.16
CA GLN A 318 24.29 7.50 -15.73
C GLN A 318 24.59 7.63 -14.23
N ASP A 319 25.76 7.17 -13.79
CA ASP A 319 26.14 7.07 -12.37
C ASP A 319 26.07 8.41 -11.62
N GLN A 320 26.43 9.51 -12.28
CA GLN A 320 26.35 10.86 -11.70
C GLN A 320 24.91 11.21 -11.31
N LYS A 321 23.94 10.99 -12.21
CA LYS A 321 22.52 11.27 -11.93
C LYS A 321 21.97 10.35 -10.86
N ARG A 322 22.40 9.08 -10.85
CA ARG A 322 22.02 8.12 -9.81
C ARG A 322 22.51 8.57 -8.43
N ALA A 323 23.78 8.99 -8.34
CA ALA A 323 24.35 9.51 -7.10
C ALA A 323 23.67 10.80 -6.62
N GLU A 324 23.33 11.72 -7.54
CA GLU A 324 22.55 12.91 -7.23
C GLU A 324 21.15 12.57 -6.71
N LEU A 325 20.48 11.59 -7.32
CA LEU A 325 19.19 11.10 -6.88
C LEU A 325 19.28 10.49 -5.47
N HIS A 326 20.25 9.61 -5.21
CA HIS A 326 20.49 9.04 -3.89
C HIS A 326 20.72 10.12 -2.82
N LYS A 327 21.58 11.11 -3.13
CA LYS A 327 21.85 12.24 -2.24
C LYS A 327 20.59 13.06 -1.95
N ARG A 328 19.73 13.28 -2.95
CA ARG A 328 18.46 14.02 -2.79
C ARG A 328 17.49 13.32 -1.83
N TYR A 329 17.54 12.00 -1.75
CA TYR A 329 16.67 11.17 -0.90
C TYR A 329 17.38 10.67 0.37
N GLY A 330 18.58 11.17 0.67
CA GLY A 330 19.32 10.78 1.88
C GLY A 330 19.74 9.31 1.90
N VAL A 331 19.77 8.64 0.74
CA VAL A 331 20.28 7.27 0.64
C VAL A 331 21.78 7.36 0.49
N GLU A 332 22.52 7.02 1.54
CA GLU A 332 23.96 6.86 1.43
C GLU A 332 24.23 5.71 0.47
N SER A 333 25.02 5.95 -0.57
CA SER A 333 25.51 4.88 -1.44
C SER A 333 26.37 3.97 -0.56
N THR A 334 25.80 2.87 -0.07
CA THR A 334 26.61 1.76 0.42
C THR A 334 27.40 1.27 -0.79
N SER A 335 28.64 1.74 -0.89
CA SER A 335 29.65 1.12 -1.73
C SER A 335 29.80 -0.32 -1.26
N GLU A 336 29.39 -1.25 -2.12
CA GLU A 336 29.95 -2.60 -2.29
C GLU A 336 29.85 -3.59 -1.11
N GLY A 337 29.36 -4.78 -1.45
CA GLY A 337 29.34 -6.01 -0.66
C GLY A 337 28.74 -7.13 -1.47
#